data_AF-A0A3D1GA25-F1
#
_entry.id   AF-A0A3D1GA25-F1
#
_cell.length_a   1.000
_cell.length_b   1.000
_cell.length_c   1.000
_cell.angle_alpha   90.00
_cell.angle_beta   90.00
_cell.angle_gamma   90.00
#
_symmetry.space_group_name_H-M   'P 1'
#
loop_
_entity.id
_entity.type
_entity.pdbx_description
1 polymer ?
#
loop_
_entity_poly.entity_id
_entity_poly.type
_entity_poly.pdbx_seq_one_letter_code
_entity_poly.pdbx_strand_id
1 'polypeptide(L)'
;MQPLKLRIFRHTDKLVLHFLLIAISGVFLHACNTAYLDEIDRAGGYEYRPGYPEVRLATAGLVDNEHDSTYISIAAEIVYGSLVFKKVEDDFVADISIDIQILNNLNSGKIYKVKNYSVSVVEQNARITNSQDSFLFERNFYIEPGDYTINVTVTDLSNNRETIRVGTAFIPDPNDPVSNITNIQVFSKDATLDENYKPVTTYDLSNQADSIRFEFQVTNNKVDNPITINTRLMKFRSDTTPARAMSWPDYNASSISFKGVDYDKYEVVNTSTRILSQQGTVTIEFLFPNLERGNYRFEI
;
A
#
# COMPACT_ATOMS: atom_id res chain seq x y z
N MET A 1 -27.11 13.27 81.05
CA MET A 1 -27.58 13.95 79.82
C MET A 1 -26.48 14.89 79.33
N GLN A 2 -25.71 14.47 78.34
CA GLN A 2 -24.69 15.29 77.68
C GLN A 2 -25.29 15.93 76.42
N PRO A 3 -25.06 17.21 76.11
CA PRO A 3 -25.47 17.78 74.85
C PRO A 3 -24.43 17.50 73.75
N LEU A 4 -24.95 17.15 72.57
CA LEU A 4 -24.24 16.96 71.32
C LEU A 4 -23.38 18.17 70.95
N LYS A 5 -22.08 17.95 70.69
CA LYS A 5 -21.24 18.89 69.93
C LYS A 5 -21.51 18.72 68.44
N LEU A 6 -22.22 19.68 67.83
CA LEU A 6 -22.22 19.84 66.37
C LEU A 6 -20.83 20.29 65.92
N ARG A 7 -20.16 19.43 65.15
CA ARG A 7 -18.89 19.72 64.47
C ARG A 7 -19.19 20.60 63.25
N ILE A 8 -18.75 21.85 63.31
CA ILE A 8 -18.79 22.79 62.19
C ILE A 8 -17.83 22.28 61.12
N PHE A 9 -18.37 21.74 60.02
CA PHE A 9 -17.60 21.40 58.83
C PHE A 9 -17.04 22.69 58.23
N ARG A 10 -15.71 22.77 58.13
CA ARG A 10 -15.00 23.97 57.69
C ARG A 10 -15.29 24.25 56.21
N HIS A 11 -15.51 25.52 55.91
CA HIS A 11 -15.71 26.04 54.55
C HIS A 11 -14.59 25.69 53.56
N THR A 12 -13.42 25.28 54.06
CA THR A 12 -12.25 24.86 53.28
C THR A 12 -12.44 23.54 52.55
N ASP A 13 -13.26 22.62 53.07
CA ASP A 13 -13.37 21.27 52.50
C ASP A 13 -14.24 21.25 51.24
N LYS A 14 -15.20 22.18 51.14
CA LYS A 14 -16.04 22.36 49.94
C LYS A 14 -15.27 22.98 48.77
N LEU A 15 -14.27 23.81 49.06
CA LEU A 15 -13.45 24.46 48.05
C LEU A 15 -12.45 23.47 47.44
N VAL A 16 -11.84 22.62 48.27
CA VAL A 16 -10.94 21.55 47.83
C VAL A 16 -11.70 20.51 46.99
N LEU A 17 -12.93 20.15 47.39
CA LEU A 17 -13.77 19.23 46.62
C LEU A 17 -14.17 19.80 45.25
N HIS A 18 -14.44 21.10 45.16
CA HIS A 18 -14.73 21.77 43.87
C HIS A 18 -13.48 21.82 42.97
N PHE A 19 -12.31 22.13 43.52
CA PHE A 19 -11.06 22.10 42.76
C PHE A 19 -10.72 20.69 42.25
N LEU A 20 -10.97 19.65 43.06
CA LEU A 20 -10.76 18.26 42.65
C LEU A 20 -11.71 17.83 41.53
N LEU A 21 -12.98 18.25 41.60
CA LEU A 21 -13.99 17.98 40.55
C LEU A 21 -13.67 18.69 39.23
N ILE A 22 -13.17 19.93 39.29
CA ILE A 22 -12.73 20.68 38.10
C ILE A 22 -11.46 20.03 37.51
N ALA A 23 -10.52 19.59 38.35
CA ALA A 23 -9.32 18.89 37.88
C ALA A 23 -9.65 17.54 37.23
N ILE A 24 -10.58 16.77 37.79
CA ILE A 24 -11.04 15.49 37.20
C ILE A 24 -11.79 15.75 35.89
N SER A 25 -12.63 16.78 35.81
CA SER A 25 -13.32 17.17 34.57
C SER A 25 -12.35 17.61 33.47
N GLY A 26 -11.19 18.18 33.81
CA GLY A 26 -10.15 18.56 32.85
C GLY A 26 -9.44 17.37 32.22
N VAL A 27 -9.25 16.28 32.98
CA VAL A 27 -8.58 15.06 32.49
C VAL A 27 -9.44 14.30 31.48
N PHE A 28 -10.77 14.32 31.63
CA PHE A 28 -11.67 13.65 30.67
C PHE A 28 -11.81 14.37 29.33
N LEU A 29 -11.47 15.67 29.23
CA LEU A 29 -11.56 16.44 27.98
C LEU A 29 -10.32 16.33 27.09
N HIS A 30 -9.27 15.62 27.53
CA HIS A 30 -8.05 15.40 26.73
C HIS A 30 -7.85 13.94 26.27
N ALA A 31 -8.86 13.07 26.45
CA ALA A 31 -8.75 11.65 26.12
C ALA A 31 -9.18 11.27 24.69
N CYS A 32 -9.69 12.20 23.88
CA CYS A 32 -9.93 11.94 22.45
C CYS A 32 -8.75 12.41 21.62
N ASN A 33 -7.66 11.66 21.65
CA ASN A 33 -6.63 11.80 20.63
C ASN A 33 -7.04 10.90 19.46
N THR A 34 -7.74 11.46 18.46
CA THR A 34 -7.83 10.82 17.15
C THR A 34 -6.43 10.86 16.56
N ALA A 35 -5.70 9.74 16.65
CA ALA A 35 -4.42 9.59 16.00
C ALA A 35 -4.65 9.78 14.49
N TYR A 36 -4.36 10.98 14.00
CA TYR A 36 -4.32 11.27 12.59
C TYR A 36 -3.14 10.48 12.02
N LEU A 37 -3.44 9.43 11.25
CA LEU A 37 -2.43 8.63 10.57
C LEU A 37 -1.92 9.46 9.39
N ASP A 38 -0.75 10.09 9.57
CA ASP A 38 -0.13 10.99 8.59
C ASP A 38 0.49 10.19 7.41
N GLU A 39 0.90 8.95 7.67
CA GLU A 39 1.38 8.01 6.65
C GLU A 39 0.29 7.00 6.29
N ILE A 40 -0.62 7.43 5.42
CA ILE A 40 -1.31 6.49 4.55
C ILE A 40 -0.42 6.41 3.32
N ASP A 41 0.24 5.26 3.11
CA ASP A 41 0.81 4.96 1.80
C ASP A 41 -0.35 4.99 0.80
N ARG A 42 -0.42 6.11 0.09
CA ARG A 42 -1.22 6.24 -1.10
C ARG A 42 -0.23 5.92 -2.20
N ALA A 43 0.03 4.63 -2.46
CA ALA A 43 0.77 4.18 -3.65
C ALA A 43 0.42 5.12 -4.79
N GLY A 44 1.47 5.68 -5.39
CA GLY A 44 1.36 6.82 -6.28
C GLY A 44 0.24 6.58 -7.28
N GLY A 45 -0.85 7.33 -7.15
CA GLY A 45 -1.90 7.32 -8.15
C GLY A 45 -1.25 7.50 -9.52
N TYR A 46 -1.54 6.62 -10.46
CA TYR A 46 -0.96 6.74 -11.78
C TYR A 46 -1.69 7.89 -12.49
N GLU A 47 -0.97 8.95 -12.81
CA GLU A 47 -1.53 10.02 -13.64
C GLU A 47 -1.56 9.50 -15.09
N TYR A 48 -2.75 9.21 -15.59
CA TYR A 48 -2.95 8.84 -16.98
C TYR A 48 -2.73 10.07 -17.87
N ARG A 49 -1.85 9.94 -18.85
CA ARG A 49 -1.59 10.97 -19.85
C ARG A 49 -1.90 10.42 -21.24
N PRO A 50 -2.93 10.95 -21.93
CA PRO A 50 -3.31 10.47 -23.25
C PRO A 50 -2.15 10.40 -24.24
N GLY A 51 -1.99 9.22 -24.84
CA GLY A 51 -0.96 8.93 -25.83
C GLY A 51 0.46 8.80 -25.28
N TYR A 52 0.64 8.68 -23.97
CA TYR A 52 1.88 8.25 -23.35
C TYR A 52 1.70 6.84 -22.80
N PRO A 53 2.79 6.04 -22.66
CA PRO A 53 2.69 4.72 -22.03
C PRO A 53 2.08 4.83 -20.64
N GLU A 54 1.07 4.03 -20.35
CA GLU A 54 0.49 3.90 -19.02
C GLU A 54 1.27 2.83 -18.26
N VAL A 55 2.01 3.28 -17.25
CA VAL A 55 2.88 2.44 -16.43
C VAL A 55 2.40 2.50 -14.99
N ARG A 56 2.25 1.32 -14.38
CA ARG A 56 1.96 1.12 -12.96
C ARG A 56 3.16 0.39 -12.34
N LEU A 57 3.53 0.74 -11.11
CA LEU A 57 4.79 0.32 -10.51
C LEU A 57 4.58 -0.11 -9.07
N ALA A 58 5.07 -1.30 -8.72
CA ALA A 58 5.28 -1.75 -7.36
C ALA A 58 6.76 -2.10 -7.14
N THR A 59 7.29 -1.68 -6.01
CA THR A 59 8.67 -1.94 -5.60
C THR A 59 8.70 -2.39 -4.14
N ALA A 60 9.56 -3.35 -3.82
CA ALA A 60 9.78 -3.79 -2.44
C ALA A 60 11.24 -4.17 -2.22
N GLY A 61 11.77 -3.83 -1.05
CA GLY A 61 13.06 -4.31 -0.57
C GLY A 61 12.87 -5.55 0.28
N LEU A 62 13.66 -6.59 0.03
CA LEU A 62 13.52 -7.91 0.64
C LEU A 62 14.88 -8.49 1.01
N VAL A 63 14.87 -9.33 2.04
CA VAL A 63 15.98 -10.16 2.50
C VAL A 63 15.72 -11.60 2.05
N ASP A 64 16.69 -12.17 1.35
CA ASP A 64 16.76 -13.59 1.00
C ASP A 64 17.58 -14.32 2.07
N ASN A 65 16.87 -14.92 3.02
CA ASN A 65 17.49 -15.68 4.11
C ASN A 65 18.16 -16.97 3.64
N GLU A 66 17.77 -17.53 2.48
CA GLU A 66 18.32 -18.80 1.99
C GLU A 66 19.73 -18.59 1.42
N HIS A 67 19.94 -17.45 0.76
CA HIS A 67 21.19 -17.12 0.09
C HIS A 67 22.02 -16.05 0.83
N ASP A 68 21.59 -15.62 2.02
CA ASP A 68 22.21 -14.55 2.82
C ASP A 68 22.46 -13.29 1.96
N SER A 69 21.42 -12.88 1.23
CA SER A 69 21.51 -11.76 0.30
C SER A 69 20.27 -10.88 0.38
N THR A 70 20.36 -9.67 -0.13
CA THR A 70 19.22 -8.74 -0.17
C THR A 70 18.96 -8.28 -1.60
N TYR A 71 17.70 -7.95 -1.89
CA TYR A 71 17.31 -7.53 -3.24
C TYR A 71 16.13 -6.57 -3.23
N ILE A 72 16.04 -5.76 -4.29
CA ILE A 72 14.81 -5.03 -4.64
C ILE A 72 14.05 -5.84 -5.67
N SER A 73 12.78 -6.11 -5.40
CA SER A 73 11.82 -6.60 -6.38
C SER A 73 11.13 -5.43 -7.05
N ILE A 74 11.10 -5.43 -8.39
CA ILE A 74 10.42 -4.42 -9.21
C ILE A 74 9.41 -5.13 -10.09
N ALA A 75 8.15 -4.73 -9.98
CA ALA A 75 7.07 -5.13 -10.87
C ALA A 75 6.49 -3.89 -11.55
N ALA A 76 6.57 -3.85 -12.88
CA ALA A 76 6.02 -2.78 -13.71
C ALA A 76 4.97 -3.36 -14.66
N GLU A 77 3.78 -2.79 -14.65
CA GLU A 77 2.68 -3.17 -15.52
C GLU A 77 2.46 -2.07 -16.55
N ILE A 78 2.45 -2.46 -17.83
CA ILE A 78 2.35 -1.54 -18.97
C ILE A 78 1.08 -1.88 -19.73
N VAL A 79 0.11 -0.96 -19.74
CA VAL A 79 -1.21 -1.19 -20.34
C VAL A 79 -1.13 -1.13 -21.86
N TYR A 80 -1.61 -2.17 -22.54
CA TYR A 80 -1.52 -2.28 -23.99
C TYR A 80 -2.26 -1.16 -24.73
N GLY A 81 -3.42 -0.74 -24.23
CA GLY A 81 -4.19 0.37 -24.78
C GLY A 81 -3.43 1.70 -24.86
N SER A 82 -2.30 1.83 -24.17
CA SER A 82 -1.47 3.03 -24.17
C SER A 82 -0.33 3.02 -25.21
N LEU A 83 -0.04 1.86 -25.82
CA LEU A 83 1.08 1.67 -26.74
C LEU A 83 0.68 1.81 -28.22
N VAL A 84 1.64 2.17 -29.06
CA VAL A 84 1.47 2.24 -30.51
C VAL A 84 1.94 0.94 -31.17
N PHE A 85 0.96 0.12 -31.54
CA PHE A 85 1.19 -1.12 -32.30
C PHE A 85 1.26 -0.87 -33.80
N LYS A 86 2.19 -1.55 -34.46
CA LYS A 86 2.29 -1.64 -35.91
C LYS A 86 1.92 -3.04 -36.36
N LYS A 87 1.14 -3.14 -37.44
CA LYS A 87 0.84 -4.45 -38.04
C LYS A 87 2.05 -4.93 -38.82
N VAL A 88 2.57 -6.11 -38.47
CA VAL A 88 3.65 -6.81 -39.16
C VAL A 88 3.14 -8.20 -39.49
N GLU A 89 2.97 -8.47 -40.79
CA GLU A 89 2.31 -9.69 -41.27
C GLU A 89 0.89 -9.84 -40.68
N ASP A 90 0.64 -10.83 -39.83
CA ASP A 90 -0.64 -11.07 -39.16
C ASP A 90 -0.67 -10.62 -37.69
N ASP A 91 0.46 -10.16 -37.15
CA ASP A 91 0.60 -9.73 -35.75
C ASP A 91 0.63 -8.20 -35.61
N PHE A 92 0.24 -7.73 -34.43
CA PHE A 92 0.42 -6.36 -33.97
C PHE A 92 1.61 -6.33 -33.01
N VAL A 93 2.63 -5.54 -33.36
CA VAL A 93 3.87 -5.46 -32.58
C VAL A 93 4.07 -4.03 -32.06
N ALA A 94 4.35 -3.91 -30.77
CA ALA A 94 4.80 -2.67 -30.14
C ALA A 94 6.17 -2.90 -29.49
N ASP A 95 7.16 -2.08 -29.88
CA ASP A 95 8.49 -2.13 -29.32
C ASP A 95 8.62 -1.09 -28.20
N ILE A 96 9.05 -1.52 -27.03
CA ILE A 96 9.24 -0.67 -25.85
C ILE A 96 10.64 -0.81 -25.29
N SER A 97 11.14 0.28 -24.70
CA SER A 97 12.35 0.27 -23.89
C SER A 97 12.02 0.55 -22.44
N ILE A 98 12.59 -0.24 -21.53
CA ILE A 98 12.40 -0.11 -20.08
C ILE A 98 13.76 0.19 -19.46
N ASP A 99 13.91 1.40 -18.93
CA ASP A 99 15.08 1.85 -18.20
C ASP A 99 14.81 1.85 -16.71
N ILE A 100 15.65 1.16 -15.95
CA ILE A 100 15.59 1.10 -14.49
C ILE A 100 16.84 1.75 -13.93
N GLN A 101 16.63 2.79 -13.11
CA GLN A 101 17.67 3.47 -12.35
C GLN A 101 17.38 3.33 -10.87
N ILE A 102 18.33 2.76 -10.13
CA ILE A 102 18.25 2.62 -8.67
C ILE A 102 19.21 3.64 -8.07
N LEU A 103 18.69 4.54 -7.24
CA LEU A 103 19.41 5.60 -6.56
C LEU A 103 19.48 5.29 -5.07
N ASN A 104 20.66 5.39 -4.47
CA ASN A 104 20.83 5.19 -3.03
C ASN A 104 20.62 6.52 -2.30
N ASN A 105 19.60 6.58 -1.44
CA ASN A 105 19.20 7.81 -0.75
C ASN A 105 20.20 8.21 0.36
N LEU A 106 20.91 7.26 0.95
CA LEU A 106 21.95 7.51 1.97
C LEU A 106 23.18 8.22 1.37
N ASN A 107 23.47 7.98 0.09
CA ASN A 107 24.64 8.52 -0.61
C ASN A 107 24.32 9.70 -1.54
N SER A 108 23.49 10.64 -1.07
CA SER A 108 23.12 11.88 -1.82
C SER A 108 22.39 11.62 -3.16
N GLY A 109 21.63 10.53 -3.25
CA GLY A 109 20.89 10.20 -4.48
C GLY A 109 21.79 9.82 -5.66
N LYS A 110 23.01 9.34 -5.40
CA LYS A 110 23.87 8.82 -6.47
C LYS A 110 23.22 7.59 -7.10
N ILE A 111 23.32 7.52 -8.43
CA ILE A 111 22.92 6.34 -9.20
C ILE A 111 23.77 5.15 -8.75
N TYR A 112 23.11 4.17 -8.16
CA TYR A 112 23.70 2.93 -7.69
C TYR A 112 23.74 1.89 -8.81
N LYS A 113 22.67 1.78 -9.61
CA LYS A 113 22.57 0.79 -10.69
C LYS A 113 21.68 1.30 -11.82
N VAL A 114 22.04 0.98 -13.06
CA VAL A 114 21.22 1.25 -14.26
C VAL A 114 21.13 -0.01 -15.10
N LYS A 115 19.93 -0.33 -15.59
CA LYS A 115 19.69 -1.38 -16.59
C LYS A 115 18.68 -0.91 -17.62
N ASN A 116 18.94 -1.25 -18.87
CA ASN A 116 18.02 -1.06 -19.99
C ASN A 116 17.56 -2.43 -20.49
N TYR A 117 16.28 -2.52 -20.83
CA TYR A 117 15.68 -3.67 -21.48
C TYR A 117 14.94 -3.20 -22.73
N SER A 118 15.04 -3.96 -23.81
CA SER A 118 14.21 -3.78 -25.01
C SER A 118 13.28 -4.97 -25.11
N VAL A 119 11.98 -4.70 -25.27
CA VAL A 119 10.93 -5.72 -25.28
C VAL A 119 10.00 -5.44 -26.46
N SER A 120 9.65 -6.49 -27.20
CA SER A 120 8.61 -6.43 -28.23
C SER A 120 7.36 -7.12 -27.68
N VAL A 121 6.27 -6.37 -27.55
CA VAL A 121 4.95 -6.88 -27.20
C VAL A 121 4.24 -7.28 -28.49
N VAL A 122 3.83 -8.55 -28.59
CA VAL A 122 3.24 -9.13 -29.80
C VAL A 122 1.84 -9.62 -29.49
N GLU A 123 0.85 -9.18 -30.27
CA GLU A 123 -0.56 -9.46 -30.07
C GLU A 123 -1.27 -9.75 -31.39
N GLN A 124 -2.21 -10.69 -31.40
CA GLN A 124 -2.94 -11.08 -32.62
C GLN A 124 -4.24 -10.30 -32.80
N ASN A 125 -4.80 -9.77 -31.71
CA ASN A 125 -6.12 -9.15 -31.72
C ASN A 125 -6.03 -7.65 -32.02
N ALA A 126 -6.67 -7.21 -33.11
CA ALA A 126 -6.74 -5.79 -33.48
C ALA A 126 -7.43 -4.89 -32.44
N ARG A 127 -8.16 -5.44 -31.48
CA ARG A 127 -8.81 -4.69 -30.38
C ARG A 127 -7.87 -4.38 -29.22
N ILE A 128 -6.60 -4.75 -29.30
CA ILE A 128 -5.59 -4.56 -28.25
C ILE A 128 -5.48 -3.11 -27.77
N THR A 129 -5.67 -2.14 -28.67
CA THR A 129 -5.62 -0.69 -28.36
C THR A 129 -6.80 -0.19 -27.54
N ASN A 130 -7.88 -0.97 -27.45
CA ASN A 130 -9.05 -0.69 -26.60
C ASN A 130 -9.12 -1.63 -25.39
N SER A 131 -8.06 -2.40 -25.11
CA SER A 131 -8.01 -3.30 -23.96
C SER A 131 -7.36 -2.64 -22.75
N GLN A 132 -7.74 -3.13 -21.56
CA GLN A 132 -7.05 -2.87 -20.29
C GLN A 132 -6.03 -3.95 -19.95
N ASP A 133 -5.84 -4.93 -20.85
CA ASP A 133 -4.78 -5.92 -20.74
C ASP A 133 -3.41 -5.24 -20.70
N SER A 134 -2.46 -5.91 -20.06
CA SER A 134 -1.17 -5.31 -19.73
C SER A 134 -0.03 -6.32 -19.84
N PHE A 135 1.15 -5.82 -20.19
CA PHE A 135 2.40 -6.55 -20.05
C PHE A 135 2.97 -6.35 -18.66
N LEU A 136 3.24 -7.47 -17.97
CA LEU A 136 3.89 -7.46 -16.67
C LEU A 136 5.40 -7.69 -16.83
N PHE A 137 6.19 -6.75 -16.35
CA PHE A 137 7.64 -6.80 -16.30
C PHE A 137 8.12 -6.95 -14.86
N GLU A 138 8.77 -8.06 -14.53
CA GLU A 138 9.28 -8.35 -13.19
C GLU A 138 10.78 -8.58 -13.18
N ARG A 139 11.52 -7.93 -12.29
CA ARG A 139 12.96 -8.14 -12.10
C ARG A 139 13.37 -7.96 -10.64
N ASN A 140 14.29 -8.82 -10.20
CA ASN A 140 14.95 -8.71 -8.91
C ASN A 140 16.37 -8.16 -9.11
N PHE A 141 16.77 -7.24 -8.23
CA PHE A 141 18.09 -6.62 -8.22
C PHE A 141 18.75 -6.87 -6.87
N TYR A 142 19.69 -7.81 -6.83
CA TYR A 142 20.52 -8.04 -5.64
C TYR A 142 21.41 -6.82 -5.38
N ILE A 143 21.21 -6.22 -4.21
CA ILE A 143 21.88 -5.00 -3.73
C ILE A 143 21.92 -5.02 -2.20
N GLU A 144 22.86 -4.30 -1.61
CA GLU A 144 23.02 -4.19 -0.14
C GLU A 144 21.81 -3.56 0.58
N PRO A 145 21.71 -3.69 1.91
CA PRO A 145 20.72 -2.98 2.72
C PRO A 145 20.78 -1.45 2.58
N GLY A 146 19.62 -0.80 2.71
CA GLY A 146 19.48 0.66 2.68
C GLY A 146 18.18 1.17 2.09
N ASP A 147 18.09 2.50 1.97
CA ASP A 147 16.97 3.23 1.38
C ASP A 147 17.23 3.58 -0.08
N TYR A 148 16.29 3.19 -0.95
CA TYR A 148 16.43 3.37 -2.39
C TYR A 148 15.24 4.08 -3.02
N THR A 149 15.56 4.92 -4.00
CA THR A 149 14.59 5.46 -4.96
C THR A 149 14.80 4.76 -6.29
N ILE A 150 13.73 4.29 -6.90
CA ILE A 150 13.73 3.51 -8.14
C ILE A 150 12.98 4.28 -9.20
N ASN A 151 13.67 4.72 -10.24
CA ASN A 151 13.06 5.33 -11.41
C ASN A 151 12.93 4.26 -12.49
N VAL A 152 11.69 4.01 -12.92
CA VAL A 152 11.37 3.15 -14.06
C VAL A 152 10.83 4.04 -15.17
N THR A 153 11.58 4.13 -16.27
CA THR A 153 11.16 4.84 -17.48
C THR A 153 10.76 3.82 -18.53
N VAL A 154 9.54 3.95 -19.06
CA VAL A 154 9.07 3.16 -20.19
C VAL A 154 8.90 4.07 -21.38
N THR A 155 9.56 3.71 -22.48
CA THR A 155 9.55 4.46 -23.75
C THR A 155 8.92 3.61 -24.83
N ASP A 156 7.87 4.12 -25.47
CA ASP A 156 7.32 3.53 -26.69
C ASP A 156 8.19 3.94 -27.88
N LEU A 157 8.84 2.97 -28.52
CA LEU A 157 9.82 3.22 -29.59
C LEU A 157 9.15 3.61 -30.92
N SER A 158 7.84 3.46 -31.06
CA SER A 158 7.12 3.91 -32.25
C SER A 158 6.91 5.42 -32.30
N ASN A 159 6.79 6.08 -31.14
CA ASN A 159 6.53 7.53 -31.04
C ASN A 159 7.53 8.29 -30.14
N ASN A 160 8.48 7.59 -29.53
CA ASN A 160 9.49 8.09 -28.58
C ASN A 160 8.89 8.82 -27.37
N ARG A 161 7.67 8.47 -26.96
CA ARG A 161 7.06 9.03 -25.75
C ARG A 161 7.42 8.16 -24.55
N GLU A 162 7.79 8.84 -23.48
CA GLU A 162 8.27 8.21 -22.25
C GLU A 162 7.36 8.53 -21.07
N THR A 163 7.21 7.55 -20.19
CA THR A 163 6.57 7.72 -18.89
C THR A 163 7.54 7.26 -17.81
N ILE A 164 7.77 8.12 -16.82
CA ILE A 164 8.62 7.84 -15.68
C ILE A 164 7.74 7.56 -14.46
N ARG A 165 7.99 6.45 -13.78
CA ARG A 165 7.42 6.12 -12.47
C ARG A 165 8.54 6.02 -11.45
N VAL A 166 8.25 6.53 -10.26
CA VAL A 166 9.20 6.54 -9.14
C VAL A 166 8.61 5.67 -8.05
N GLY A 167 9.37 4.68 -7.61
CA GLY A 167 9.08 3.84 -6.46
C GLY A 167 10.13 4.04 -5.38
N THR A 168 9.81 3.66 -4.15
CA THR A 168 10.76 3.61 -3.04
C THR A 168 10.82 2.20 -2.50
N ALA A 169 12.00 1.77 -2.09
CA ALA A 169 12.17 0.49 -1.42
C ALA A 169 13.18 0.63 -0.28
N PHE A 170 12.81 0.10 0.88
CA PHE A 170 13.69 -0.03 2.02
C PHE A 170 14.09 -1.50 2.19
N ILE A 171 15.39 -1.75 2.30
CA ILE A 171 15.94 -3.06 2.64
C ILE A 171 16.55 -2.96 4.04
N PRO A 172 16.03 -3.71 5.03
CA PRO A 172 16.58 -3.70 6.37
C PRO A 172 17.95 -4.37 6.43
N ASP A 173 18.86 -3.82 7.25
CA ASP A 173 20.13 -4.48 7.55
C ASP A 173 19.90 -5.52 8.66
N PRO A 174 20.16 -6.82 8.39
CA PRO A 174 20.01 -7.88 9.40
C PRO A 174 21.00 -7.75 10.58
N ASN A 175 22.03 -6.92 10.46
CA ASN A 175 23.01 -6.68 11.53
C ASN A 175 22.70 -5.44 12.38
N ASP A 176 21.77 -4.59 11.96
CA ASP A 176 21.40 -3.39 12.71
C ASP A 176 20.65 -3.79 14.00
N PRO A 177 20.99 -3.27 15.20
CA PRO A 177 20.23 -3.56 16.42
C PRO A 177 18.75 -3.13 16.38
N VAL A 178 18.31 -2.40 15.36
CA VAL A 178 16.93 -1.97 15.16
C VAL A 178 16.12 -3.04 14.41
N SER A 179 14.92 -3.28 14.91
CA SER A 179 13.95 -4.15 14.24
C SER A 179 13.19 -3.36 13.18
N ASN A 180 12.96 -3.98 12.03
CA ASN A 180 12.42 -3.31 10.85
C ASN A 180 11.29 -4.11 10.20
N ILE A 181 10.45 -3.41 9.42
CA ILE A 181 9.40 -3.98 8.59
C ILE A 181 9.59 -3.51 7.16
N THR A 182 9.46 -4.41 6.19
CA THR A 182 9.54 -4.07 4.76
C THR A 182 8.20 -3.53 4.25
N ASN A 183 8.21 -2.99 3.02
CA ASN A 183 6.98 -2.68 2.30
C ASN A 183 6.09 -3.92 2.16
N ILE A 184 4.78 -3.70 2.17
CA ILE A 184 3.78 -4.73 1.94
C ILE A 184 3.66 -4.96 0.45
N GLN A 185 3.97 -6.17 0.01
CA GLN A 185 3.69 -6.63 -1.34
C GLN A 185 2.28 -7.20 -1.40
N VAL A 186 1.55 -6.79 -2.43
CA VAL A 186 0.21 -7.31 -2.72
C VAL A 186 0.31 -8.18 -3.95
N PHE A 187 -0.24 -9.37 -3.87
CA PHE A 187 -0.36 -10.28 -4.99
C PHE A 187 -1.81 -10.67 -5.19
N SER A 188 -2.21 -10.85 -6.44
CA SER A 188 -3.53 -11.36 -6.81
C SER A 188 -3.40 -12.61 -7.65
N LYS A 189 -4.37 -13.51 -7.51
CA LYS A 189 -4.52 -14.67 -8.37
C LYS A 189 -5.92 -14.65 -8.99
N ASP A 190 -5.96 -14.91 -10.28
CA ASP A 190 -7.16 -15.22 -11.04
C ASP A 190 -7.08 -16.71 -11.42
N ALA A 191 -7.77 -17.59 -10.70
CA ALA A 191 -7.70 -19.03 -10.90
C ALA A 191 -8.26 -19.48 -12.26
N THR A 192 -8.96 -18.61 -13.00
CA THR A 192 -9.45 -18.94 -14.34
C THR A 192 -8.40 -18.70 -15.43
N LEU A 193 -7.44 -17.79 -15.18
CA LEU A 193 -6.40 -17.41 -16.12
C LEU A 193 -5.01 -17.93 -15.74
N ASP A 194 -4.71 -18.06 -14.45
CA ASP A 194 -3.38 -18.45 -13.96
C ASP A 194 -3.45 -19.22 -12.63
N GLU A 195 -2.54 -20.18 -12.46
CA GLU A 195 -2.39 -20.89 -11.20
C GLU A 195 -1.53 -20.10 -10.19
N ASN A 196 -0.75 -19.13 -10.64
CA ASN A 196 0.21 -18.39 -9.84
C ASN A 196 -0.29 -17.02 -9.37
N TYR A 197 0.24 -16.58 -8.24
CA TYR A 197 0.08 -15.21 -7.76
C TYR A 197 0.93 -14.25 -8.58
N LYS A 198 0.33 -13.16 -9.05
CA LYS A 198 1.02 -12.07 -9.74
C LYS A 198 1.08 -10.84 -8.83
N PRO A 199 2.20 -10.09 -8.83
CA PRO A 199 2.28 -8.85 -8.08
C PRO A 199 1.25 -7.86 -8.61
N VAL A 200 0.64 -7.13 -7.68
CA VAL A 200 -0.31 -6.08 -7.98
C VAL A 200 0.45 -4.77 -7.93
N THR A 201 0.37 -4.00 -9.02
CA THR A 201 1.12 -2.76 -9.20
C THR A 201 0.34 -1.50 -8.78
N THR A 202 -0.93 -1.67 -8.37
CA THR A 202 -1.83 -0.59 -7.93
C THR A 202 -2.67 -1.06 -6.74
N TYR A 203 -3.46 -0.16 -6.14
CA TYR A 203 -4.44 -0.57 -5.11
C TYR A 203 -5.80 -0.98 -5.68
N ASP A 204 -6.00 -0.84 -6.99
CA ASP A 204 -7.23 -1.21 -7.66
C ASP A 204 -7.13 -2.66 -8.12
N LEU A 205 -7.81 -3.53 -7.39
CA LEU A 205 -7.86 -4.95 -7.71
C LEU A 205 -9.07 -5.24 -8.61
N SER A 206 -8.83 -5.94 -9.71
CA SER A 206 -9.91 -6.41 -10.59
C SER A 206 -10.84 -7.35 -9.82
N ASN A 207 -12.15 -7.28 -10.11
CA ASN A 207 -13.13 -8.27 -9.62
C ASN A 207 -12.88 -9.68 -10.18
N GLN A 208 -11.95 -9.84 -11.12
CA GLN A 208 -11.51 -11.13 -11.63
C GLN A 208 -10.54 -11.83 -10.66
N ALA A 209 -9.90 -11.10 -9.75
CA ALA A 209 -9.04 -11.72 -8.74
C ALA A 209 -9.87 -12.48 -7.71
N ASP A 210 -9.71 -13.79 -7.66
CA ASP A 210 -10.40 -14.68 -6.72
C ASP A 210 -9.61 -14.89 -5.41
N SER A 211 -8.31 -14.60 -5.37
CA SER A 211 -7.58 -14.53 -4.11
C SER A 211 -6.51 -13.46 -4.07
N ILE A 212 -6.32 -12.90 -2.88
CA ILE A 212 -5.35 -11.84 -2.61
C ILE A 212 -4.39 -12.32 -1.53
N ARG A 213 -3.10 -12.11 -1.76
CA ARG A 213 -2.03 -12.41 -0.81
C ARG A 213 -1.28 -11.14 -0.46
N PHE A 214 -1.15 -10.87 0.84
CA PHE A 214 -0.27 -9.83 1.35
C PHE A 214 1.00 -10.49 1.89
N GLU A 215 2.15 -9.96 1.53
CA GLU A 215 3.46 -10.46 1.93
C GLU A 215 4.32 -9.31 2.42
N PHE A 216 4.99 -9.50 3.54
CA PHE A 216 5.97 -8.55 4.07
C PHE A 216 6.96 -9.30 4.96
N GLN A 217 8.11 -8.69 5.21
CA GLN A 217 9.13 -9.25 6.08
C GLN A 217 9.27 -8.40 7.34
N VAL A 218 9.49 -9.08 8.46
CA VAL A 218 9.84 -8.45 9.72
C VAL A 218 11.19 -8.98 10.16
N THR A 219 12.10 -8.06 10.44
CA THR A 219 13.45 -8.35 10.91
C THR A 219 13.51 -8.05 12.39
N ASN A 220 13.74 -9.09 13.20
CA ASN A 220 14.02 -8.94 14.63
C ASN A 220 15.51 -9.11 14.88
N ASN A 221 16.20 -8.01 15.17
CA ASN A 221 17.64 -8.04 15.46
C ASN A 221 17.96 -7.98 16.95
N LYS A 222 16.94 -8.07 17.83
CA LYS A 222 17.10 -8.03 19.29
C LYS A 222 16.84 -9.41 19.90
N VAL A 223 17.90 -10.05 20.38
CA VAL A 223 17.87 -11.40 20.98
C VAL A 223 16.96 -11.47 22.22
N ASP A 224 16.97 -10.43 23.05
CA ASP A 224 16.28 -10.44 24.35
C ASP A 224 14.92 -9.72 24.35
N ASN A 225 14.51 -9.15 23.22
CA ASN A 225 13.28 -8.36 23.13
C ASN A 225 12.36 -8.89 22.03
N PRO A 226 11.35 -9.72 22.38
CA PRO A 226 10.39 -10.21 21.41
C PRO A 226 9.58 -9.05 20.82
N ILE A 227 9.26 -9.14 19.54
CA ILE A 227 8.41 -8.19 18.84
C ILE A 227 7.01 -8.76 18.73
N THR A 228 6.00 -7.94 19.00
CA THR A 228 4.61 -8.28 18.73
C THR A 228 4.15 -7.56 17.47
N ILE A 229 3.66 -8.33 16.51
CA ILE A 229 3.16 -7.86 15.22
C ILE A 229 1.65 -7.99 15.26
N ASN A 230 0.94 -6.89 15.03
CA ASN A 230 -0.52 -6.86 15.08
C ASN A 230 -1.05 -6.48 13.71
N THR A 231 -1.66 -7.43 13.03
CA THR A 231 -2.22 -7.21 11.70
C THR A 231 -3.74 -7.16 11.75
N ARG A 232 -4.31 -6.36 10.86
CA ARG A 232 -5.76 -6.34 10.63
C ARG A 232 -6.12 -6.03 9.19
N LEU A 233 -7.17 -6.68 8.71
CA LEU A 233 -7.84 -6.35 7.47
C LEU A 233 -9.17 -5.68 7.80
N MET A 234 -9.36 -4.46 7.30
CA MET A 234 -10.56 -3.67 7.55
C MET A 234 -11.30 -3.43 6.24
N LYS A 235 -12.64 -3.51 6.28
CA LYS A 235 -13.54 -3.19 5.17
C LYS A 235 -14.24 -1.86 5.46
N PHE A 236 -14.22 -0.96 4.50
CA PHE A 236 -14.86 0.34 4.61
C PHE A 236 -16.14 0.38 3.79
N ARG A 237 -17.15 1.03 4.36
CA ARG A 237 -18.37 1.31 3.61
C ARG A 237 -18.07 2.37 2.56
N SER A 238 -18.61 2.18 1.37
CA SER A 238 -18.56 3.20 0.31
C SER A 238 -19.94 3.43 -0.28
N ASP A 239 -20.12 4.61 -0.85
CA ASP A 239 -21.26 4.89 -1.70
C ASP A 239 -21.13 4.10 -3.02
N THR A 240 -22.00 3.10 -3.19
CA THR A 240 -22.08 2.28 -4.41
C THR A 240 -23.23 2.71 -5.32
N THR A 241 -23.89 3.84 -5.02
CA THR A 241 -24.98 4.33 -5.85
C THR A 241 -24.45 4.71 -7.25
N PRO A 242 -25.21 4.39 -8.32
CA PRO A 242 -24.79 4.72 -9.67
C PRO A 242 -24.74 6.24 -9.86
N ALA A 243 -23.84 6.68 -10.74
CA ALA A 243 -23.75 8.08 -11.13
C ALA A 243 -25.14 8.58 -11.61
N ARG A 244 -25.60 9.69 -11.02
CA ARG A 244 -26.89 10.30 -11.37
C ARG A 244 -26.70 11.23 -12.58
N ALA A 245 -27.68 11.27 -13.47
CA ALA A 245 -27.67 12.20 -14.58
C ALA A 245 -27.70 13.65 -14.07
N MET A 246 -26.96 14.55 -14.74
CA MET A 246 -26.94 15.98 -14.39
C MET A 246 -28.32 16.64 -14.51
N SER A 247 -29.26 16.01 -15.23
CA SER A 247 -30.63 16.48 -15.41
C SER A 247 -31.57 16.10 -14.26
N TRP A 248 -31.14 15.26 -13.32
CA TRP A 248 -31.95 14.91 -12.16
C TRP A 248 -31.93 16.02 -11.11
N PRO A 249 -33.06 16.33 -10.47
CA PRO A 249 -33.12 17.37 -9.45
C PRO A 249 -32.20 17.00 -8.28
N ASP A 250 -31.58 18.04 -7.71
CA ASP A 250 -30.77 17.91 -6.51
C ASP A 250 -31.56 17.25 -5.38
N TYR A 251 -30.83 16.62 -4.47
CA TYR A 251 -31.42 16.05 -3.27
C TYR A 251 -32.21 17.11 -2.50
N ASN A 252 -33.26 16.68 -1.78
CA ASN A 252 -34.00 17.55 -0.87
C ASN A 252 -33.01 18.26 0.07
N ALA A 253 -33.25 19.54 0.36
CA ALA A 253 -32.34 20.44 1.09
C ALA A 253 -31.91 19.98 2.50
N SER A 254 -32.38 18.81 2.96
CA SER A 254 -32.10 18.22 4.28
C SER A 254 -31.38 16.86 4.22
N SER A 255 -30.92 16.40 3.04
CA SER A 255 -30.10 15.18 2.94
C SER A 255 -28.72 15.51 2.38
N ILE A 256 -27.70 15.45 3.23
CA ILE A 256 -26.32 15.37 2.79
C ILE A 256 -26.07 13.91 2.42
N SER A 257 -26.14 13.58 1.12
CA SER A 257 -25.75 12.25 0.67
C SER A 257 -24.25 12.10 0.86
N PHE A 258 -23.86 11.08 1.62
CA PHE A 258 -22.47 10.66 1.70
C PHE A 258 -21.98 10.25 0.31
N LYS A 259 -20.83 10.78 -0.13
CA LYS A 259 -20.16 10.40 -1.38
C LYS A 259 -18.74 9.99 -1.05
N GLY A 260 -18.32 8.80 -1.49
CA GLY A 260 -16.97 8.29 -1.31
C GLY A 260 -16.88 7.11 -0.35
N VAL A 261 -15.77 7.02 0.40
CA VAL A 261 -15.46 5.94 1.34
C VAL A 261 -15.54 6.48 2.77
N ASP A 262 -16.36 5.85 3.61
CA ASP A 262 -16.60 6.25 5.00
C ASP A 262 -15.49 5.66 5.87
N TYR A 263 -14.42 6.43 6.08
CA TYR A 263 -13.27 6.00 6.86
C TYR A 263 -13.54 5.93 8.37
N ASP A 264 -14.58 6.60 8.85
CA ASP A 264 -14.94 6.62 10.26
C ASP A 264 -15.59 5.30 10.71
N LYS A 265 -16.18 4.56 9.76
CA LYS A 265 -16.87 3.29 10.02
C LYS A 265 -16.28 2.16 9.19
N TYR A 266 -15.66 1.23 9.90
CA TYR A 266 -15.09 0.04 9.30
C TYR A 266 -15.51 -1.23 10.03
N GLU A 267 -15.48 -2.33 9.29
CA GLU A 267 -15.63 -3.69 9.81
C GLU A 267 -14.25 -4.36 9.83
N VAL A 268 -13.86 -4.95 10.95
CA VAL A 268 -12.62 -5.76 11.01
C VAL A 268 -12.94 -7.14 10.48
N VAL A 269 -12.46 -7.44 9.28
CA VAL A 269 -12.67 -8.72 8.59
C VAL A 269 -11.75 -9.80 9.15
N ASN A 270 -10.51 -9.41 9.47
CA ASN A 270 -9.54 -10.31 10.05
C ASN A 270 -8.59 -9.56 10.98
N THR A 271 -8.13 -10.23 12.04
CA THR A 271 -7.06 -9.76 12.92
C THR A 271 -6.14 -10.92 13.25
N SER A 272 -4.84 -10.66 13.32
CA SER A 272 -3.86 -11.63 13.73
C SER A 272 -2.74 -10.97 14.53
N THR A 273 -2.33 -11.63 15.62
CA THR A 273 -1.21 -11.22 16.45
C THR A 273 -0.15 -12.31 16.43
N ARG A 274 1.08 -11.95 16.07
CA ARG A 274 2.23 -12.88 16.07
C ARG A 274 3.34 -12.31 16.93
N ILE A 275 3.99 -13.18 17.71
CA ILE A 275 5.16 -12.83 18.51
C ILE A 275 6.39 -13.42 17.84
N LEU A 276 7.36 -12.58 17.50
CA LEU A 276 8.68 -12.99 17.06
C LEU A 276 9.65 -12.90 18.23
N SER A 277 10.01 -14.05 18.79
CA SER A 277 10.94 -14.17 19.92
C SER A 277 12.36 -14.51 19.51
N GLN A 278 12.57 -14.97 18.28
CA GLN A 278 13.89 -15.35 17.76
C GLN A 278 14.47 -14.21 16.93
N GLN A 279 15.80 -14.15 16.88
CA GLN A 279 16.52 -13.24 15.99
C GLN A 279 16.43 -13.74 14.55
N GLY A 280 16.29 -12.80 13.61
CA GLY A 280 16.31 -13.05 12.17
C GLY A 280 15.15 -12.36 11.44
N THR A 281 15.14 -12.55 10.13
CA THR A 281 14.06 -12.05 9.26
C THR A 281 13.05 -13.14 9.02
N VAL A 282 11.76 -12.83 9.16
CA VAL A 282 10.66 -13.75 8.89
C VAL A 282 9.74 -13.14 7.86
N THR A 283 9.48 -13.88 6.77
CA THR A 283 8.41 -13.56 5.83
C THR A 283 7.07 -13.93 6.44
N ILE A 284 6.13 -13.00 6.41
CA ILE A 284 4.75 -13.17 6.89
C ILE A 284 3.82 -13.00 5.69
N GLU A 285 3.01 -14.03 5.48
CA GLU A 285 2.04 -14.09 4.40
C GLU A 285 0.63 -14.19 4.96
N PHE A 286 -0.29 -13.40 4.40
CA PHE A 286 -1.73 -13.49 4.64
C PHE A 286 -2.45 -13.76 3.35
N LEU A 287 -3.24 -14.83 3.33
CA LEU A 287 -4.04 -15.24 2.19
C LEU A 287 -5.52 -15.02 2.46
N PHE A 288 -6.16 -14.25 1.59
CA PHE A 288 -7.60 -13.98 1.64
C PHE A 288 -8.28 -14.49 0.36
N PRO A 289 -8.94 -15.66 0.41
CA PRO A 289 -9.73 -16.16 -0.71
C PRO A 289 -11.10 -15.46 -0.77
N ASN A 290 -11.57 -15.18 -1.97
CA ASN A 290 -12.92 -14.71 -2.29
C ASN A 290 -13.37 -13.49 -1.46
N LEU A 291 -12.53 -12.46 -1.38
CA LEU A 291 -12.95 -11.19 -0.78
C LEU A 291 -14.10 -10.61 -1.59
N GLU A 292 -15.18 -10.22 -0.91
CA GLU A 292 -16.30 -9.53 -1.55
C GLU A 292 -15.83 -8.21 -2.17
N ARG A 293 -16.53 -7.75 -3.21
CA ARG A 293 -16.28 -6.42 -3.76
C ARG A 293 -16.44 -5.35 -2.68
N GLY A 294 -15.42 -4.52 -2.50
CA GLY A 294 -15.42 -3.46 -1.50
C GLY A 294 -14.10 -2.70 -1.43
N ASN A 295 -14.00 -1.81 -0.44
CA ASN A 295 -12.78 -1.07 -0.16
C ASN A 295 -12.16 -1.66 1.10
N TYR A 296 -10.89 -2.05 1.00
CA TYR A 296 -10.18 -2.72 2.09
C TYR A 296 -8.90 -1.96 2.44
N ARG A 297 -8.51 -2.01 3.72
CA ARG A 297 -7.20 -1.59 4.19
C ARG A 297 -6.57 -2.70 5.00
N PHE A 298 -5.35 -3.05 4.64
CA PHE A 298 -4.51 -3.94 5.42
C PHE A 298 -3.53 -3.10 6.24
N GLU A 299 -3.40 -3.42 7.53
CA GLU A 299 -2.52 -2.72 8.47
C GLU A 299 -1.70 -3.74 9.28
N ILE A 300 -0.50 -3.31 9.68
CA ILE A 300 0.51 -4.06 10.46
C ILE A 300 1.09 -3.16 11.55
#